data_AF-A0AA85J9R2-F1
#
_entry.id   AF-A0AA85J9R2-F1
#
_cell.length_a   1.000
_cell.length_b   1.000
_cell.length_c   1.000
_cell.angle_alpha   90.00
_cell.angle_beta   90.00
_cell.angle_gamma   90.00
#
_symmetry.space_group_name_H-M   'P 1'
#
loop_
_entity.id
_entity.type
_entity.pdbx_description
1 polymer ?
#
loop_
_entity_poly.entity_id
_entity_poly.type
_entity_poly.pdbx_seq_one_letter_code
_entity_poly.pdbx_strand_id
1 'polypeptide(L)'
;MGLTNCTSGFVELIKVHLLQGAFPSCMKKLWEAYDRVKGSENDHPNIFPDDQLWVVLESAFCGVPLGDNIPSCPCARLSLLLQVGFSLAVAEQEMNFEHRDLHLGNVLVKESPVSRARNPSLSSKTSSSSSYPFPSGSVSSSSTSPKSYCKYCFHLEGVEEESNKENKEHFIIEKVNNYEYVEFRLNNQMIRVPKCGVTAYLIDFTLSRLEQDGGFVYVDLSSDTTLFQSKGDYQFDIYRRMKSHNRNDWKKFSPKTNVMWFHFLTTKLCCDSPELASSSAASTCIERHAICCEQLKDLELSTRRFKYKSAFDLVTTHKLFKNCRYFFSDK
;
A
#
# COMPACT_ATOMS: atom_id res chain seq x y z
N MET A 1 -23.23 -8.03 0.38
CA MET A 1 -21.83 -7.90 -0.06
C MET A 1 -20.92 -8.47 1.00
N GLY A 2 -19.77 -9.03 0.62
CA GLY A 2 -18.75 -9.36 1.62
C GLY A 2 -18.78 -10.80 2.13
N LEU A 3 -19.84 -11.59 1.89
CA LEU A 3 -19.97 -12.98 2.37
C LEU A 3 -19.04 -13.95 1.64
N THR A 4 -18.79 -13.72 0.35
CA THR A 4 -17.94 -14.59 -0.48
C THR A 4 -16.55 -14.01 -0.67
N ASN A 5 -16.45 -12.70 -0.95
CA ASN A 5 -15.19 -12.00 -1.07
C ASN A 5 -15.18 -10.77 -0.16
N CYS A 6 -14.08 -10.50 0.54
CA CYS A 6 -13.95 -9.41 1.49
C CYS A 6 -12.52 -8.89 1.56
N THR A 7 -12.35 -7.57 1.63
CA THR A 7 -11.08 -6.89 1.80
C THR A 7 -11.30 -5.60 2.59
N SER A 8 -10.31 -5.22 3.40
CA SER A 8 -10.21 -3.89 4.02
C SER A 8 -9.19 -2.99 3.31
N GLY A 9 -8.72 -3.38 2.13
CA GLY A 9 -7.66 -2.69 1.39
C GLY A 9 -8.12 -1.48 0.57
N PHE A 10 -9.36 -1.03 0.71
CA PHE A 10 -9.86 0.23 0.17
C PHE A 10 -10.12 1.19 1.34
N VAL A 11 -9.98 2.49 1.12
CA VAL A 11 -10.32 3.48 2.16
C VAL A 11 -11.79 3.37 2.55
N GLU A 12 -12.07 3.40 3.85
CA GLU A 12 -13.42 3.45 4.37
C GLU A 12 -13.97 4.88 4.26
N LEU A 13 -15.07 5.03 3.53
CA LEU A 13 -15.87 6.25 3.53
C LEU A 13 -16.79 6.23 4.74
N ILE A 14 -16.61 7.20 5.63
CA ILE A 14 -17.37 7.33 6.88
C ILE A 14 -18.68 8.08 6.60
N LYS A 15 -18.60 9.24 5.94
CA LYS A 15 -19.76 10.09 5.63
C LYS A 15 -19.60 10.86 4.32
N VAL A 16 -20.74 11.23 3.74
CA VAL A 16 -20.85 12.15 2.60
C VAL A 16 -21.74 13.32 3.01
N HIS A 17 -21.26 14.53 2.77
CA HIS A 17 -22.01 15.76 3.03
C HIS A 17 -22.12 16.61 1.76
N LEU A 18 -23.30 17.18 1.54
CA LEU A 18 -23.51 18.29 0.60
C LEU A 18 -23.64 19.56 1.42
N LEU A 19 -22.72 20.50 1.23
CA LEU A 19 -22.67 21.77 1.94
C LEU A 19 -22.89 22.92 0.97
N GLN A 20 -23.39 24.05 1.48
CA GLN A 20 -23.45 25.32 0.77
C GLN A 20 -22.77 26.40 1.61
N GLY A 21 -21.87 27.17 1.01
CA GLY A 21 -21.20 28.27 1.71
C GLY A 21 -19.83 28.63 1.16
N ALA A 22 -19.31 29.76 1.64
CA ALA A 22 -17.93 30.18 1.43
C ALA A 22 -16.92 29.16 1.98
N PHE A 23 -15.71 29.14 1.42
CA PHE A 23 -14.63 28.29 1.92
C PHE A 23 -14.25 28.67 3.37
N PRO A 24 -14.32 27.75 4.35
CA PRO A 24 -14.16 28.08 5.76
C PRO A 24 -12.83 28.77 6.07
N SER A 25 -12.88 29.88 6.81
CA SER A 25 -11.70 30.69 7.15
C SER A 25 -10.62 29.92 7.91
N CYS A 26 -10.99 28.92 8.72
CA CYS A 26 -10.02 28.04 9.39
C CYS A 26 -9.27 27.14 8.40
N MET A 27 -9.95 26.56 7.41
CA MET A 27 -9.33 25.73 6.37
C MET A 27 -8.50 26.56 5.41
N LYS A 28 -8.91 27.80 5.13
CA LYS A 28 -8.13 28.76 4.35
C LYS A 28 -6.75 29.01 4.96
N LYS A 29 -6.69 29.25 6.27
CA LYS A 29 -5.43 29.41 7.00
C LYS A 29 -4.55 28.15 6.92
N LEU A 30 -5.16 26.96 6.95
CA LEU A 30 -4.41 25.70 6.79
C LEU A 30 -3.86 25.55 5.37
N TRP A 31 -4.66 25.91 4.34
CA TRP A 31 -4.21 25.93 2.95
C TRP A 31 -3.03 26.90 2.76
N GLU A 32 -3.14 28.13 3.26
CA GLU A 32 -2.06 29.13 3.19
C GLU A 32 -0.81 28.69 3.96
N ALA A 33 -0.96 27.97 5.07
CA ALA A 33 0.17 27.42 5.81
C ALA A 33 0.86 26.29 5.01
N TYR A 34 0.08 25.43 4.35
CA TYR A 34 0.59 24.38 3.48
C TYR A 34 1.32 24.97 2.27
N ASP A 35 0.68 25.87 1.53
CA ASP A 35 1.23 26.51 0.32
C ASP A 35 2.57 27.20 0.60
N ARG A 36 2.68 27.91 1.73
CA ARG A 36 3.93 28.58 2.13
C ARG A 36 5.10 27.63 2.39
N VAL A 37 4.82 26.38 2.76
CA VAL A 37 5.85 25.38 3.12
C VAL A 37 6.14 24.41 1.98
N LYS A 38 5.11 24.03 1.21
CA LYS A 38 5.18 22.97 0.20
C LYS A 38 4.95 23.48 -1.23
N GLY A 39 4.37 24.66 -1.39
CA GLY A 39 3.75 25.11 -2.63
C GLY A 39 2.44 24.37 -2.92
N SER A 40 1.53 25.04 -3.61
CA SER A 40 0.31 24.47 -4.15
C SER A 40 0.16 24.84 -5.61
N GLU A 41 -0.19 23.85 -6.44
CA GLU A 41 -0.57 24.07 -7.84
C GLU A 41 -2.04 24.49 -7.98
N ASN A 42 -2.81 24.44 -6.88
CA ASN A 42 -4.21 24.81 -6.86
C ASN A 42 -4.39 26.32 -6.71
N ASP A 43 -5.45 26.86 -7.31
CA ASP A 43 -5.88 28.23 -7.05
C ASP A 43 -6.22 28.42 -5.57
N HIS A 44 -5.91 29.61 -5.04
CA HIS A 44 -6.29 29.95 -3.67
C HIS A 44 -7.82 29.83 -3.51
N PRO A 45 -8.34 29.23 -2.43
CA PRO A 45 -9.78 28.97 -2.26
C PRO A 45 -10.68 30.22 -2.11
N ASN A 46 -10.14 31.42 -2.32
CA ASN A 46 -10.89 32.68 -2.36
C ASN A 46 -11.62 32.88 -3.68
N ILE A 47 -11.34 32.06 -4.69
CA ILE A 47 -12.02 32.13 -6.00
C ILE A 47 -13.50 31.73 -5.94
N PHE A 48 -13.91 31.01 -4.89
CA PHE A 48 -15.26 30.48 -4.77
C PHE A 48 -16.22 31.49 -4.13
N PRO A 49 -17.46 31.60 -4.65
CA PRO A 49 -18.47 32.50 -4.08
C PRO A 49 -19.04 31.98 -2.75
N ASP A 50 -19.73 32.86 -2.04
CA ASP A 50 -20.29 32.56 -0.71
C ASP A 50 -21.45 31.56 -0.74
N ASP A 51 -22.03 31.29 -1.92
CA ASP A 51 -23.13 30.35 -2.13
C ASP A 51 -22.69 29.04 -2.83
N GLN A 52 -21.38 28.81 -2.95
CA GLN A 52 -20.79 27.61 -3.56
C GLN A 52 -21.30 26.32 -2.91
N LEU A 53 -21.59 25.32 -3.75
CA LEU A 53 -21.91 23.96 -3.31
C LEU A 53 -20.64 23.10 -3.23
N TRP A 54 -20.53 22.32 -2.16
CA TRP A 54 -19.39 21.43 -1.89
C TRP A 54 -19.85 20.01 -1.60
N VAL A 55 -19.15 19.03 -2.17
CA VAL A 55 -19.24 17.63 -1.73
C VAL A 55 -18.06 17.37 -0.80
N VAL A 56 -18.34 16.98 0.44
CA VAL A 56 -17.31 16.59 1.42
C VAL A 56 -17.42 15.09 1.69
N LEU A 57 -16.32 14.39 1.41
CA LEU A 57 -16.17 12.96 1.66
C LEU A 57 -15.30 12.81 2.93
N GLU A 58 -15.91 12.39 4.04
CA GLU A 58 -15.20 12.08 5.28
C GLU A 58 -14.76 10.62 5.25
N SER A 59 -13.45 10.37 5.32
CA SER A 59 -12.87 9.03 5.21
C SER A 59 -11.94 8.70 6.39
N ALA A 60 -11.69 7.41 6.61
CA ALA A 60 -10.75 6.96 7.62
C ALA A 60 -9.31 7.39 7.28
N PHE A 61 -8.53 7.77 8.31
CA PHE A 61 -7.10 8.06 8.12
C PHE A 61 -6.30 6.76 7.89
N CYS A 62 -5.93 6.55 6.63
CA CYS A 62 -5.28 5.35 6.10
C CYS A 62 -3.77 5.52 5.84
N GLY A 63 -3.14 6.54 6.42
CA GLY A 63 -1.69 6.79 6.32
C GLY A 63 -1.34 7.81 5.26
N VAL A 64 -0.19 7.62 4.61
CA VAL A 64 0.42 8.60 3.67
C VAL A 64 0.56 7.99 2.27
N PRO A 65 0.55 8.81 1.20
CA PRO A 65 0.72 8.30 -0.16
C PRO A 65 2.04 7.57 -0.36
N LEU A 66 2.01 6.44 -1.07
CA LEU A 66 3.18 5.60 -1.34
C LEU A 66 4.25 6.34 -2.16
N GLY A 67 3.87 7.31 -2.99
CA GLY A 67 4.79 8.07 -3.87
C GLY A 67 6.02 8.63 -3.16
N ASP A 68 5.82 9.32 -2.04
CA ASP A 68 6.91 9.91 -1.23
C ASP A 68 7.35 8.99 -0.07
N ASN A 69 6.70 7.85 0.10
CA ASN A 69 6.83 6.99 1.29
C ASN A 69 7.06 5.52 0.93
N ILE A 70 7.78 5.25 -0.16
CA ILE A 70 8.16 3.88 -0.54
C ILE A 70 9.06 3.27 0.55
N PRO A 71 8.68 2.14 1.18
CA PRO A 71 9.53 1.49 2.17
C PRO A 71 10.84 1.02 1.54
N SER A 72 11.98 1.31 2.18
CA SER A 72 13.29 0.80 1.74
C SER A 72 13.37 -0.73 1.80
N CYS A 73 12.69 -1.34 2.78
CA CYS A 73 12.67 -2.79 2.97
C CYS A 73 11.91 -3.52 1.84
N PRO A 74 12.57 -4.45 1.13
CA PRO A 74 11.92 -5.31 0.13
C PRO A 74 10.75 -6.13 0.67
N CYS A 75 10.80 -6.61 1.92
CA CYS A 75 9.71 -7.38 2.52
C CYS A 75 8.42 -6.55 2.66
N ALA A 76 8.56 -5.27 3.03
CA ALA A 76 7.42 -4.35 3.12
C ALA A 76 6.85 -4.04 1.72
N ARG A 77 7.71 -3.77 0.74
CA ARG A 77 7.29 -3.53 -0.66
C ARG A 77 6.55 -4.71 -1.27
N LEU A 78 7.05 -5.92 -1.03
CA LEU A 78 6.41 -7.16 -1.50
C LEU A 78 5.04 -7.36 -0.83
N SER A 79 4.95 -7.10 0.49
CA SER A 79 3.70 -7.15 1.24
C SER A 79 2.66 -6.19 0.66
N LEU A 80 3.04 -4.94 0.39
CA LEU A 80 2.15 -3.96 -0.22
C LEU A 80 1.62 -4.45 -1.58
N LEU A 81 2.48 -5.00 -2.45
CA LEU A 81 2.05 -5.55 -3.74
C LEU A 81 1.07 -6.71 -3.57
N LEU A 82 1.31 -7.63 -2.63
CA LEU A 82 0.39 -8.73 -2.37
C LEU A 82 -0.97 -8.22 -1.86
N GLN A 83 -0.97 -7.25 -0.93
CA GLN A 83 -2.19 -6.63 -0.41
C GLN A 83 -2.99 -5.92 -1.51
N VAL A 84 -2.32 -5.16 -2.39
CA VAL A 84 -2.95 -4.49 -3.53
C VAL A 84 -3.54 -5.52 -4.50
N GLY A 85 -2.79 -6.58 -4.83
CA GLY A 85 -3.26 -7.63 -5.75
C GLY A 85 -4.52 -8.33 -5.25
N PHE A 86 -4.56 -8.72 -3.97
CA PHE A 86 -5.77 -9.32 -3.39
C PHE A 86 -6.92 -8.34 -3.26
N SER A 87 -6.67 -7.06 -2.95
CA SER A 87 -7.72 -6.03 -2.89
C SER A 87 -8.40 -5.85 -4.24
N LEU A 88 -7.61 -5.74 -5.32
CA LEU A 88 -8.13 -5.64 -6.68
C LEU A 88 -8.90 -6.91 -7.07
N ALA A 89 -8.37 -8.10 -6.77
CA ALA A 89 -9.05 -9.37 -7.07
C ALA A 89 -10.41 -9.48 -6.36
N VAL A 90 -10.50 -9.08 -5.09
CA VAL A 90 -11.77 -9.06 -4.34
C VAL A 90 -12.76 -8.10 -4.99
N ALA A 91 -12.34 -6.88 -5.33
CA ALA A 91 -13.21 -5.87 -5.94
C ALA A 91 -13.65 -6.27 -7.36
N GLU A 92 -12.79 -6.95 -8.12
CA GLU A 92 -13.16 -7.56 -9.41
C GLU A 92 -14.29 -8.58 -9.24
N GLN A 93 -14.21 -9.44 -8.22
CA GLN A 93 -15.21 -10.49 -7.99
C GLN A 93 -16.54 -9.96 -7.44
N GLU A 94 -16.53 -8.92 -6.60
CA GLU A 94 -17.78 -8.39 -6.02
C GLU A 94 -18.47 -7.34 -6.92
N MET A 95 -17.70 -6.56 -7.67
CA MET A 95 -18.21 -5.34 -8.32
C MET A 95 -17.74 -5.13 -9.76
N ASN A 96 -17.13 -6.14 -10.40
CA ASN A 96 -16.50 -5.98 -11.71
C ASN A 96 -15.61 -4.70 -11.76
N PHE A 97 -14.85 -4.47 -10.69
CA PHE A 97 -14.15 -3.22 -10.46
C PHE A 97 -12.90 -3.05 -11.34
N GLU A 98 -12.69 -1.83 -11.81
CA GLU A 98 -11.42 -1.36 -12.38
C GLU A 98 -11.03 -0.04 -11.72
N HIS A 99 -9.80 0.07 -11.19
CA HIS A 99 -9.35 1.32 -10.56
C HIS A 99 -9.09 2.41 -11.60
N ARG A 100 -8.45 2.04 -12.70
CA ARG A 100 -8.07 2.88 -13.86
C ARG A 100 -7.13 4.06 -13.59
N ASP A 101 -6.81 4.34 -12.33
CA ASP A 101 -5.82 5.36 -11.97
C ASP A 101 -4.99 5.02 -10.72
N LEU A 102 -4.43 3.81 -10.67
CA LEU A 102 -3.74 3.32 -9.48
C LEU A 102 -2.23 3.65 -9.51
N HIS A 103 -1.91 4.94 -9.60
CA HIS A 103 -0.53 5.43 -9.46
C HIS A 103 -0.08 5.46 -7.99
N LEU A 104 1.21 5.75 -7.72
CA LEU A 104 1.76 5.72 -6.35
C LEU A 104 1.06 6.68 -5.37
N GLY A 105 0.49 7.79 -5.86
CA GLY A 105 -0.33 8.70 -5.04
C GLY A 105 -1.63 8.09 -4.52
N ASN A 106 -2.15 7.04 -5.19
CA ASN A 106 -3.46 6.44 -4.92
C ASN A 106 -3.37 5.12 -4.15
N VAL A 107 -2.17 4.81 -3.64
CA VAL A 107 -1.94 3.76 -2.64
C VAL A 107 -1.46 4.44 -1.38
N LEU A 108 -2.30 4.46 -0.33
CA LEU A 108 -1.88 4.91 0.99
C LEU A 108 -1.20 3.77 1.75
N VAL A 109 -0.17 4.11 2.52
CA VAL A 109 0.54 3.18 3.40
C VAL A 109 0.42 3.65 4.85
N LYS A 110 -0.07 2.77 5.70
CA LYS A 110 -0.11 2.95 7.16
C LYS A 110 0.90 2.04 7.82
N GLU A 111 1.88 2.61 8.52
CA GLU A 111 2.81 1.84 9.33
C GLU A 111 2.10 1.26 10.58
N SER A 112 2.40 0.02 10.91
CA SER A 112 2.02 -0.55 12.21
C SER A 112 2.85 0.10 13.32
N PRO A 113 2.27 0.38 14.49
CA PRO A 113 3.05 0.79 15.66
C PRO A 113 4.11 -0.26 15.95
N VAL A 114 5.37 0.15 16.06
CA VAL A 114 6.44 -0.77 16.48
C VAL A 114 6.12 -1.20 17.92
N SER A 115 5.68 -2.46 18.09
CA SER A 115 5.57 -3.04 19.43
C SER A 115 6.98 -3.15 20.00
N ARG A 116 7.40 -2.17 20.80
CA ARG A 116 8.58 -2.33 21.65
C ARG A 116 8.30 -3.52 22.55
N ALA A 117 8.89 -4.69 22.24
CA ALA A 117 9.00 -5.76 23.20
C ALA A 117 9.55 -5.13 24.49
N ARG A 118 8.81 -5.22 25.58
CA ARG A 118 9.27 -4.76 26.89
C ARG A 118 10.61 -5.42 27.15
N ASN A 119 11.69 -4.64 27.18
CA ASN A 119 12.94 -5.10 27.80
C ASN A 119 12.58 -5.53 29.23
N PRO A 120 12.75 -6.81 29.62
CA PRO A 120 12.72 -7.14 31.03
C PRO A 120 13.99 -6.56 31.65
N SER A 121 13.79 -5.74 32.68
CA SER A 121 14.80 -5.07 33.54
C SER A 121 15.37 -3.73 33.03
N LEU A 122 14.84 -2.63 33.57
CA LEU A 122 15.57 -1.88 34.59
C LEU A 122 14.58 -1.04 35.42
N SER A 123 14.68 -1.19 36.73
CA SER A 123 13.84 -0.58 37.75
C SER A 123 13.81 0.94 37.71
N SER A 124 12.62 1.47 37.97
CA SER A 124 12.29 2.85 38.34
C SER A 124 13.33 3.56 39.22
N LYS A 125 13.65 4.81 38.85
CA LYS A 125 13.65 5.93 39.82
C LYS A 125 13.07 7.19 39.16
N THR A 126 12.09 7.74 39.85
CA THR A 126 11.38 9.00 39.61
C THR A 126 12.23 10.22 39.97
N SER A 127 12.16 11.29 39.18
CA SER A 127 12.09 12.67 39.72
C SER A 127 11.71 13.67 38.63
N SER A 128 10.77 14.52 39.01
CA SER A 128 10.21 15.72 38.36
C SER A 128 11.26 16.80 38.02
N SER A 129 11.07 17.54 36.91
CA SER A 129 10.80 19.00 36.89
C SER A 129 11.08 19.64 35.51
N SER A 130 10.22 20.60 35.20
CA SER A 130 10.23 21.68 34.21
C SER A 130 11.52 22.14 33.50
N SER A 131 11.27 22.77 32.35
CA SER A 131 12.01 23.85 31.67
C SER A 131 12.96 23.43 30.53
N TYR A 132 12.59 23.88 29.33
CA TYR A 132 13.45 23.97 28.16
C TYR A 132 14.54 25.02 28.41
N PRO A 133 15.80 24.69 28.12
CA PRO A 133 16.57 25.59 27.26
C PRO A 133 17.37 24.83 26.19
N PHE A 134 17.57 25.50 25.05
CA PHE A 134 18.56 25.14 24.04
C PHE A 134 19.96 25.03 24.66
N PRO A 135 20.83 24.17 24.09
CA PRO A 135 22.15 24.69 23.76
C PRO A 135 22.70 24.19 22.41
N SER A 136 23.33 25.14 21.71
CA SER A 136 24.43 24.95 20.77
C SER A 136 25.66 24.36 21.47
N GLY A 137 26.37 23.43 20.83
CA GLY A 137 27.71 23.02 21.26
C GLY A 137 28.06 21.58 20.88
N SER A 138 28.99 21.45 19.95
CA SER A 138 29.63 20.21 19.50
C SER A 138 30.41 19.52 20.62
N VAL A 139 30.09 18.25 20.91
CA VAL A 139 30.96 17.33 21.64
C VAL A 139 30.97 15.99 20.91
N SER A 140 32.14 15.64 20.40
CA SER A 140 32.49 14.33 19.89
C SER A 140 32.44 13.31 21.01
N SER A 141 31.53 12.33 20.89
CA SER A 141 31.59 11.10 21.67
C SER A 141 31.39 9.91 20.74
N SER A 142 32.39 9.04 20.72
CA SER A 142 32.40 7.77 20.02
C SER A 142 31.36 6.84 20.65
N SER A 143 30.15 6.82 20.08
CA SER A 143 29.15 5.80 20.40
C SER A 143 29.25 4.67 19.38
N THR A 144 29.58 3.48 19.86
CA THR A 144 29.38 2.23 19.13
C THR A 144 27.96 2.19 18.56
N SER A 145 27.86 2.11 17.24
CA SER A 145 26.59 2.12 16.52
C SER A 145 25.71 0.95 16.96
N PRO A 146 24.42 1.17 17.27
CA PRO A 146 23.51 0.06 17.49
C PRO A 146 23.37 -0.70 16.17
N LYS A 147 23.47 -2.03 16.22
CA LYS A 147 23.21 -2.91 15.07
C LYS A 147 21.91 -2.46 14.40
N SER A 148 22.00 -2.02 13.15
CA SER A 148 20.86 -1.51 12.37
C SER A 148 19.93 -2.68 12.03
N TYR A 149 18.94 -2.94 12.89
CA TYR A 149 17.91 -3.92 12.62
C TYR A 149 16.83 -3.30 11.73
N CYS A 150 16.48 -3.97 10.63
CA CYS A 150 15.37 -3.55 9.78
C CYS A 150 14.05 -3.64 10.55
N LYS A 151 13.39 -2.49 10.77
CA LYS A 151 12.12 -2.41 11.51
C LYS A 151 10.99 -3.27 10.93
N TYR A 152 11.05 -3.57 9.62
CA TYR A 152 10.04 -4.34 8.91
C TYR A 152 10.28 -5.86 8.97
N CYS A 153 11.53 -6.29 9.09
CA CYS A 153 11.89 -7.71 9.14
C CYS A 153 11.73 -8.35 10.53
N PHE A 154 11.70 -7.53 11.58
CA PHE A 154 11.49 -7.99 12.96
C PHE A 154 10.13 -8.69 13.13
N HIS A 155 9.12 -8.28 12.36
CA HIS A 155 7.82 -8.93 12.31
C HIS A 155 7.84 -10.31 11.63
N LEU A 156 9.00 -10.92 11.36
CA LEU A 156 9.10 -12.17 10.59
C LEU A 156 10.04 -13.21 11.25
N GLU A 157 10.59 -12.96 12.44
CA GLU A 157 11.39 -13.94 13.18
C GLU A 157 10.52 -15.11 13.65
N GLY A 158 10.72 -16.33 13.10
CA GLY A 158 10.01 -17.56 13.49
C GLY A 158 9.26 -18.33 12.37
N VAL A 159 9.37 -17.94 11.08
CA VAL A 159 8.87 -18.76 9.96
C VAL A 159 9.91 -19.83 9.60
N GLU A 160 10.02 -20.90 10.38
CA GLU A 160 10.80 -22.09 10.02
C GLU A 160 9.86 -23.28 9.75
N GLU A 161 10.21 -24.13 8.78
CA GLU A 161 9.44 -25.31 8.37
C GLU A 161 9.36 -26.35 9.50
N GLU A 162 8.16 -26.62 10.03
CA GLU A 162 7.93 -27.90 10.73
C GLU A 162 7.74 -29.01 9.68
N SER A 163 8.82 -29.74 9.42
CA SER A 163 8.74 -31.03 8.73
C SER A 163 8.46 -32.14 9.75
N ASN A 164 7.20 -32.59 9.74
CA ASN A 164 6.65 -33.86 10.26
C ASN A 164 7.43 -34.60 11.38
N LYS A 165 6.85 -34.63 12.59
CA LYS A 165 6.86 -35.83 13.44
C LYS A 165 5.44 -36.12 13.94
N GLU A 166 5.12 -37.40 13.83
CA GLU A 166 3.81 -38.02 14.01
C GLU A 166 3.10 -37.64 15.32
N ASN A 167 1.80 -37.30 15.20
CA ASN A 167 0.72 -37.46 16.17
C ASN A 167 1.10 -37.52 17.67
N LYS A 168 0.97 -36.38 18.37
CA LYS A 168 0.16 -36.25 19.61
C LYS A 168 0.14 -34.81 20.10
N GLU A 169 -1.06 -34.36 20.47
CA GLU A 169 -1.42 -33.09 21.13
C GLU A 169 -1.52 -31.86 20.21
N HIS A 170 -2.68 -31.79 19.57
CA HIS A 170 -3.20 -30.68 18.77
C HIS A 170 -3.59 -29.43 19.61
N PHE A 171 -2.94 -29.18 20.75
CA PHE A 171 -3.21 -28.01 21.57
C PHE A 171 -1.94 -27.62 22.34
N ILE A 172 -1.55 -26.35 22.21
CA ILE A 172 -0.52 -25.64 22.99
C ILE A 172 0.93 -25.81 22.49
N ILE A 173 1.34 -24.98 21.51
CA ILE A 173 2.43 -23.98 21.66
C ILE A 173 2.14 -22.78 20.73
N GLU A 174 1.09 -21.98 21.01
CA GLU A 174 1.04 -20.56 20.61
C GLU A 174 1.94 -19.75 21.56
N LYS A 175 3.24 -20.05 21.61
CA LYS A 175 4.19 -19.20 22.33
C LYS A 175 4.58 -18.01 21.46
N VAL A 176 3.84 -16.92 21.63
CA VAL A 176 4.27 -15.52 21.43
C VAL A 176 5.01 -15.23 20.12
N ASN A 177 4.36 -15.45 18.98
CA ASN A 177 4.77 -14.81 17.72
C ASN A 177 3.68 -13.83 17.31
N ASN A 178 3.88 -12.54 17.63
CA ASN A 178 2.94 -11.46 17.37
C ASN A 178 3.00 -11.04 15.89
N TYR A 179 2.71 -11.98 14.97
CA TYR A 179 2.64 -11.69 13.55
C TYR A 179 1.33 -10.97 13.22
N GLU A 180 1.45 -9.77 12.66
CA GLU A 180 0.30 -9.05 12.13
C GLU A 180 0.10 -9.40 10.65
N TYR A 181 -1.14 -9.73 10.30
CA TYR A 181 -1.56 -10.02 8.94
C TYR A 181 -2.62 -9.02 8.48
N VAL A 182 -2.71 -8.85 7.16
CA VAL A 182 -3.93 -8.35 6.51
C VAL A 182 -4.71 -9.56 6.02
N GLU A 183 -5.98 -9.61 6.39
CA GLU A 183 -6.87 -10.71 6.03
C GLU A 183 -7.70 -10.35 4.80
N PHE A 184 -7.81 -11.30 3.89
CA PHE A 184 -8.67 -11.23 2.72
C PHE A 184 -9.53 -12.48 2.69
N ARG A 185 -10.73 -12.36 2.13
CA ARG A 185 -11.54 -13.51 1.73
C ARG A 185 -11.74 -13.44 0.22
N LEU A 186 -11.43 -14.51 -0.50
CA LEU A 186 -11.64 -14.61 -1.94
C LEU A 186 -12.24 -15.99 -2.25
N ASN A 187 -13.41 -16.03 -2.86
CA ASN A 187 -14.18 -17.25 -3.12
C ASN A 187 -14.33 -18.14 -1.86
N ASN A 188 -14.73 -17.55 -0.74
CA ASN A 188 -14.84 -18.18 0.58
C ASN A 188 -13.52 -18.68 1.20
N GLN A 189 -12.38 -18.50 0.54
CA GLN A 189 -11.07 -18.86 1.07
C GLN A 189 -10.47 -17.70 1.86
N MET A 190 -10.13 -17.95 3.12
CA MET A 190 -9.39 -17.01 3.96
C MET A 190 -7.92 -16.99 3.57
N ILE A 191 -7.43 -15.80 3.22
CA ILE A 191 -6.07 -15.52 2.81
C ILE A 191 -5.47 -14.54 3.82
N ARG A 192 -4.19 -14.75 4.18
CA ARG A 192 -3.48 -13.91 5.14
C ARG A 192 -2.17 -13.46 4.52
N VAL A 193 -1.97 -12.15 4.41
CA VAL A 193 -0.72 -11.56 3.94
C VAL A 193 0.01 -10.94 5.14
N PRO A 194 1.22 -11.39 5.49
CA PRO A 194 2.08 -10.73 6.48
C PRO A 194 2.18 -9.24 6.23
N LYS A 195 1.91 -8.40 7.25
CA LYS A 195 1.98 -6.94 7.08
C LYS A 195 3.38 -6.45 6.76
N CYS A 196 4.41 -7.08 7.32
CA CYS A 196 5.79 -6.56 7.30
C CYS A 196 5.81 -5.09 7.77
N GLY A 197 5.07 -4.76 8.83
CA GLY A 197 4.98 -3.41 9.40
C GLY A 197 4.15 -2.40 8.60
N VAL A 198 3.50 -2.78 7.50
CA VAL A 198 2.74 -1.87 6.63
C VAL A 198 1.37 -2.43 6.21
N THR A 199 0.39 -1.54 6.05
CA THR A 199 -0.93 -1.85 5.47
C THR A 199 -1.23 -0.90 4.31
N ALA A 200 -1.69 -1.45 3.17
CA ALA A 200 -2.06 -0.71 1.98
C ALA A 200 -3.55 -0.38 1.94
N TYR A 201 -3.90 0.83 1.49
CA TYR A 201 -5.28 1.24 1.21
C TYR A 201 -5.37 1.95 -0.13
N LEU A 202 -6.28 1.51 -1.00
CA LEU A 202 -6.55 2.10 -2.31
C LEU A 202 -7.53 3.28 -2.16
N ILE A 203 -7.23 4.39 -2.84
CA ILE A 203 -8.01 5.63 -2.81
C ILE A 203 -8.18 6.20 -4.22
N ASP A 204 -8.96 7.27 -4.31
CA ASP A 204 -9.23 8.03 -5.53
C ASP A 204 -9.85 7.18 -6.65
N PHE A 205 -11.17 7.14 -6.61
CA PHE A 205 -11.99 6.38 -7.55
C PHE A 205 -12.49 7.24 -8.71
N THR A 206 -11.88 8.42 -8.93
CA THR A 206 -12.35 9.40 -9.92
C THR A 206 -12.45 8.80 -11.32
N LEU A 207 -11.48 7.97 -11.73
CA LEU A 207 -11.49 7.34 -13.06
C LEU A 207 -12.02 5.90 -13.04
N SER A 208 -12.44 5.39 -11.88
CA SER A 208 -12.79 3.99 -11.71
C SER A 208 -14.06 3.58 -12.46
N ARG A 209 -14.25 2.27 -12.60
CA ARG A 209 -15.45 1.64 -13.13
C ARG A 209 -15.89 0.52 -12.22
N LEU A 210 -17.18 0.42 -11.95
CA LEU A 210 -17.78 -0.70 -11.22
C LEU A 210 -19.21 -0.98 -11.67
N GLU A 211 -19.68 -2.19 -11.36
CA GLU A 211 -21.02 -2.66 -11.62
C GLU A 211 -21.46 -3.56 -10.46
N GLN A 212 -22.60 -3.23 -9.86
CA GLN A 212 -23.14 -3.97 -8.73
C GLN A 212 -24.66 -3.83 -8.66
N ASP A 213 -25.38 -4.93 -8.44
CA ASP A 213 -26.84 -4.95 -8.25
C ASP A 213 -27.63 -4.23 -9.38
N GLY A 214 -27.13 -4.33 -10.61
CA GLY A 214 -27.68 -3.64 -11.79
C GLY A 214 -27.33 -2.15 -11.88
N GLY A 215 -26.71 -1.58 -10.85
CA GLY A 215 -26.08 -0.27 -10.85
C GLY A 215 -24.74 -0.31 -11.58
N PHE A 216 -24.46 0.70 -12.37
CA PHE A 216 -23.28 0.75 -13.22
C PHE A 216 -22.71 2.17 -13.22
N VAL A 217 -21.44 2.31 -12.82
CA VAL A 217 -20.76 3.60 -12.63
C VAL A 217 -19.40 3.56 -13.33
N TYR A 218 -19.11 4.58 -14.12
CA TYR A 218 -17.82 4.78 -14.77
C TYR A 218 -17.65 6.24 -15.18
N VAL A 219 -16.40 6.66 -15.41
CA VAL A 219 -16.10 7.90 -16.13
C VAL A 219 -15.75 7.59 -17.57
N ASP A 220 -16.38 8.31 -18.49
CA ASP A 220 -16.05 8.22 -19.91
C ASP A 220 -14.85 9.10 -20.23
N LEU A 221 -13.72 8.46 -20.56
CA LEU A 221 -12.46 9.12 -20.93
C LEU A 221 -12.29 9.21 -22.45
N SER A 222 -13.34 8.92 -23.22
CA SER A 222 -13.25 8.82 -24.68
C SER A 222 -12.80 10.11 -25.36
N SER A 223 -13.16 11.26 -24.78
CA SER A 223 -12.90 12.61 -25.29
C SER A 223 -11.71 13.33 -24.65
N ASP A 224 -11.12 12.80 -23.57
CA ASP A 224 -9.97 13.45 -22.92
C ASP A 224 -8.73 13.24 -23.79
N THR A 225 -8.20 14.30 -24.39
CA THR A 225 -6.97 14.21 -25.21
C THR A 225 -5.71 14.38 -24.38
N THR A 226 -5.78 15.24 -23.37
CA THR A 226 -4.68 15.60 -22.47
C THR A 226 -4.12 14.37 -21.75
N LEU A 227 -4.99 13.54 -21.18
CA LEU A 227 -4.59 12.34 -20.43
C LEU A 227 -3.72 11.38 -21.25
N PHE A 228 -4.01 11.22 -22.54
CA PHE A 228 -3.30 10.25 -23.40
C PHE A 228 -2.09 10.83 -24.15
N GLN A 229 -1.98 12.17 -24.23
CA GLN A 229 -0.87 12.86 -24.88
C GLN A 229 0.29 13.16 -23.93
N SER A 230 0.04 13.21 -22.63
CA SER A 230 1.05 13.42 -21.59
C SER A 230 2.20 12.40 -21.65
N LYS A 231 3.41 12.83 -21.28
CA LYS A 231 4.65 12.05 -21.33
C LYS A 231 5.51 12.36 -20.09
N GLY A 232 6.57 11.58 -19.87
CA GLY A 232 7.56 11.83 -18.82
C GLY A 232 7.53 10.84 -17.66
N ASP A 233 6.45 10.08 -17.50
CA ASP A 233 6.36 8.99 -16.53
C ASP A 233 5.60 7.79 -17.15
N TYR A 234 5.94 6.58 -16.69
CA TYR A 234 5.33 5.32 -17.11
C TYR A 234 3.81 5.28 -16.88
N GLN A 235 3.28 6.05 -15.92
CA GLN A 235 1.83 6.18 -15.70
C GLN A 235 1.09 6.60 -16.98
N PHE A 236 1.69 7.48 -17.79
CA PHE A 236 1.06 7.94 -19.03
C PHE A 236 1.02 6.84 -20.11
N ASP A 237 1.97 5.91 -20.09
CA ASP A 237 1.92 4.73 -20.95
C ASP A 237 0.80 3.78 -20.52
N ILE A 238 0.50 3.68 -19.23
CA ILE A 238 -0.63 2.87 -18.74
C ILE A 238 -1.96 3.41 -19.28
N TYR A 239 -2.22 4.72 -19.21
CA TYR A 239 -3.45 5.30 -19.80
C TYR A 239 -3.57 4.97 -21.30
N ARG A 240 -2.50 5.13 -22.08
CA ARG A 240 -2.49 4.79 -23.51
C ARG A 240 -2.75 3.30 -23.76
N ARG A 241 -2.16 2.43 -22.93
CA ARG A 241 -2.37 0.97 -23.01
C ARG A 241 -3.82 0.59 -22.70
N MET A 242 -4.42 1.17 -21.66
CA MET A 242 -5.83 0.96 -21.34
C MET A 242 -6.73 1.42 -22.50
N LYS A 243 -6.50 2.63 -23.04
CA LYS A 243 -7.26 3.15 -24.20
C LYS A 243 -7.18 2.23 -25.41
N SER A 244 -5.97 1.78 -25.75
CA SER A 244 -5.73 0.86 -26.86
C SER A 244 -6.43 -0.49 -26.63
N HIS A 245 -6.30 -1.07 -25.44
CA HIS A 245 -6.90 -2.36 -25.10
C HIS A 245 -8.43 -2.31 -25.09
N ASN A 246 -8.99 -1.25 -24.52
CA ASN A 246 -10.44 -1.04 -24.45
C ASN A 246 -11.01 -0.53 -25.78
N ARG A 247 -10.18 -0.22 -26.77
CA ARG A 247 -10.59 0.44 -28.04
C ARG A 247 -11.38 1.73 -27.78
N ASN A 248 -10.97 2.47 -26.74
CA ASN A 248 -11.63 3.67 -26.23
C ASN A 248 -13.08 3.47 -25.69
N ASP A 249 -13.52 2.22 -25.46
CA ASP A 249 -14.78 1.93 -24.77
C ASP A 249 -14.53 1.79 -23.27
N TRP A 250 -14.78 2.87 -22.53
CA TRP A 250 -14.60 2.94 -21.08
C TRP A 250 -15.80 2.38 -20.30
N LYS A 251 -16.90 2.04 -20.98
CA LYS A 251 -18.07 1.46 -20.34
C LYS A 251 -17.84 -0.02 -20.03
N LYS A 252 -17.24 -0.72 -20.98
CA LYS A 252 -16.97 -2.16 -20.92
C LYS A 252 -16.11 -2.53 -19.70
N PHE A 253 -16.47 -3.64 -19.05
CA PHE A 253 -15.59 -4.26 -18.04
C PHE A 253 -14.36 -4.89 -18.69
N SER A 254 -13.20 -4.42 -18.26
CA SER A 254 -11.90 -4.84 -18.77
C SER A 254 -10.90 -4.96 -17.61
N PRO A 255 -10.97 -6.03 -16.79
CA PRO A 255 -10.15 -6.16 -15.59
C PRO A 255 -8.63 -6.25 -15.89
N LYS A 256 -8.27 -6.36 -17.16
CA LYS A 256 -6.90 -6.22 -17.64
C LYS A 256 -6.28 -4.87 -17.24
N THR A 257 -7.09 -3.82 -17.14
CA THR A 257 -6.62 -2.49 -16.71
C THR A 257 -6.03 -2.52 -15.30
N ASN A 258 -6.58 -3.31 -14.38
CA ASN A 258 -6.00 -3.54 -13.05
C ASN A 258 -4.63 -4.21 -13.13
N VAL A 259 -4.44 -5.18 -14.05
CA VAL A 259 -3.12 -5.81 -14.28
C VAL A 259 -2.12 -4.78 -14.82
N MET A 260 -2.56 -3.85 -15.66
CA MET A 260 -1.67 -2.80 -16.20
C MET A 260 -1.17 -1.88 -15.10
N TRP A 261 -2.06 -1.43 -14.21
CA TRP A 261 -1.69 -0.63 -13.06
C TRP A 261 -0.90 -1.40 -12.01
N PHE A 262 -1.26 -2.66 -11.77
CA PHE A 262 -0.48 -3.54 -10.89
C PHE A 262 0.96 -3.66 -11.38
N HIS A 263 1.14 -3.86 -12.70
CA HIS A 263 2.47 -3.89 -13.28
C HIS A 263 3.21 -2.56 -13.09
N PHE A 264 2.57 -1.41 -13.28
CA PHE A 264 3.17 -0.12 -12.96
C PHE A 264 3.68 -0.06 -11.50
N LEU A 265 2.88 -0.51 -10.53
CA LEU A 265 3.30 -0.57 -9.14
C LEU A 265 4.49 -1.53 -8.94
N THR A 266 4.48 -2.70 -9.58
CA THR A 266 5.62 -3.64 -9.50
C THR A 266 6.90 -3.01 -10.06
N THR A 267 6.83 -2.27 -11.18
CA THR A 267 7.99 -1.57 -11.75
C THR A 267 8.52 -0.52 -10.78
N LYS A 268 7.65 0.30 -10.19
CA LYS A 268 8.06 1.36 -9.25
C LYS A 268 8.62 0.80 -7.93
N LEU A 269 8.08 -0.32 -7.44
CA LEU A 269 8.51 -0.95 -6.19
C LEU A 269 9.67 -1.93 -6.36
N CYS A 270 9.95 -2.39 -7.58
CA CYS A 270 11.10 -3.24 -7.87
C CYS A 270 12.43 -2.46 -7.93
N CYS A 271 12.40 -1.14 -8.13
CA CYS A 271 13.62 -0.33 -8.25
C CYS A 271 14.51 -0.43 -7.01
N ASP A 272 15.81 -0.58 -7.25
CA ASP A 272 16.84 -0.80 -6.24
C ASP A 272 16.99 0.43 -5.34
N SER A 273 16.90 0.25 -4.02
CA SER A 273 17.52 1.18 -3.08
C SER A 273 18.97 0.72 -2.87
N PRO A 274 19.99 1.42 -3.40
CA PRO A 274 21.37 0.93 -3.47
C PRO A 274 22.12 0.81 -2.12
N GLU A 275 21.47 0.96 -0.96
CA GLU A 275 22.17 1.12 0.32
C GLU A 275 22.39 -0.17 1.13
N LEU A 276 22.00 -1.35 0.66
CA LEU A 276 22.10 -2.59 1.44
C LEU A 276 23.31 -3.48 1.11
N ALA A 277 24.18 -3.05 0.20
CA ALA A 277 25.34 -3.83 -0.25
C ALA A 277 26.65 -3.35 0.40
N SER A 278 26.80 -3.42 1.72
CA SER A 278 28.11 -3.63 2.37
C SER A 278 28.01 -3.73 3.89
N SER A 279 27.78 -4.94 4.42
CA SER A 279 28.30 -5.27 5.75
C SER A 279 28.58 -6.77 5.84
N SER A 280 29.83 -7.12 6.13
CA SER A 280 30.43 -8.45 6.13
C SER A 280 30.06 -9.31 7.35
N ALA A 281 28.77 -9.44 7.63
CA ALA A 281 28.22 -10.50 8.48
C ALA A 281 26.77 -10.79 8.05
N ALA A 282 26.49 -12.03 7.63
CA ALA A 282 25.16 -12.46 7.22
C ALA A 282 24.20 -12.39 8.42
N SER A 283 23.47 -11.29 8.54
CA SER A 283 22.27 -11.24 9.38
C SER A 283 21.12 -11.89 8.61
N THR A 284 20.25 -12.63 9.30
CA THR A 284 19.00 -13.20 8.75
C THR A 284 18.16 -12.17 8.00
N CYS A 285 18.28 -10.89 8.36
CA CYS A 285 17.65 -9.76 7.68
C CYS A 285 18.14 -9.57 6.23
N ILE A 286 19.44 -9.75 5.97
CA ILE A 286 20.04 -9.59 4.63
C ILE A 286 19.53 -10.70 3.70
N GLU A 287 19.47 -11.93 4.18
CA GLU A 287 18.94 -13.07 3.42
C GLU A 287 17.46 -12.87 3.05
N ARG A 288 16.63 -12.44 4.01
CA ARG A 288 15.22 -12.10 3.78
C ARG A 288 15.05 -10.99 2.74
N HIS A 289 15.87 -9.95 2.81
CA HIS A 289 15.86 -8.88 1.82
C HIS A 289 16.21 -9.41 0.43
N ALA A 290 17.23 -10.26 0.31
CA ALA A 290 17.65 -10.83 -0.97
C ALA A 290 16.52 -11.66 -1.60
N ILE A 291 15.87 -12.55 -0.83
CA ILE A 291 14.74 -13.36 -1.31
C ILE A 291 13.59 -12.45 -1.78
N CYS A 292 13.18 -11.47 -0.98
CA CYS A 292 12.11 -10.56 -1.36
C CYS A 292 12.47 -9.68 -2.57
N CYS A 293 13.73 -9.29 -2.75
CA CYS A 293 14.20 -8.60 -3.95
C CYS A 293 14.02 -9.46 -5.20
N GLU A 294 14.41 -10.74 -5.15
CA GLU A 294 14.23 -11.65 -6.28
C GLU A 294 12.74 -11.91 -6.56
N GLN A 295 11.90 -12.01 -5.54
CA GLN A 295 10.44 -12.13 -5.69
C GLN A 295 9.79 -10.87 -6.29
N LEU A 296 10.26 -9.67 -5.92
CA LEU A 296 9.83 -8.42 -6.55
C LEU A 296 10.17 -8.40 -8.04
N LYS A 297 11.39 -8.81 -8.41
CA LYS A 297 11.83 -8.93 -9.81
C LYS A 297 11.02 -9.98 -10.57
N ASP A 298 10.79 -11.16 -9.99
CA ASP A 298 9.97 -12.23 -10.59
C ASP A 298 8.54 -11.76 -10.87
N LEU A 299 7.95 -11.00 -9.94
CA LEU A 299 6.60 -10.47 -10.08
C LEU A 299 6.52 -9.36 -11.15
N GLU A 300 7.49 -8.45 -11.17
CA GLU A 300 7.58 -7.42 -12.23
C GLU A 300 7.73 -8.07 -13.61
N LEU A 301 8.66 -9.03 -13.76
CA LEU A 301 8.89 -9.74 -15.03
C LEU A 301 7.65 -10.54 -15.47
N SER A 302 6.98 -11.19 -14.52
CA SER A 302 5.78 -11.98 -14.79
C SER A 302 4.60 -11.13 -15.27
N THR A 303 4.50 -9.88 -14.80
CA THR A 303 3.43 -8.95 -15.16
C THR A 303 3.76 -8.08 -16.38
N ARG A 304 5.04 -7.90 -16.72
CA ARG A 304 5.53 -7.05 -17.82
C ARG A 304 4.94 -7.36 -19.20
N ARG A 305 4.68 -8.63 -19.50
CA ARG A 305 4.06 -9.06 -20.77
C ARG A 305 2.53 -8.95 -20.77
N PHE A 306 1.94 -8.50 -19.66
CA PHE A 306 0.50 -8.45 -19.44
C PHE A 306 -0.18 -9.77 -19.85
N LYS A 307 0.31 -10.93 -19.36
CA LYS A 307 -0.28 -12.24 -19.70
C LYS A 307 -1.56 -12.53 -18.93
N TYR A 308 -1.64 -12.09 -17.67
CA TYR A 308 -2.80 -12.30 -16.79
C TYR A 308 -4.02 -11.52 -17.25
N LYS A 309 -5.20 -12.15 -17.24
CA LYS A 309 -6.45 -11.56 -17.73
C LYS A 309 -7.03 -10.51 -16.78
N SER A 310 -6.78 -10.66 -15.48
CA SER A 310 -7.31 -9.83 -14.39
C SER A 310 -6.42 -9.92 -13.15
N ALA A 311 -6.66 -9.09 -12.12
CA ALA A 311 -6.00 -9.26 -10.83
C ALA A 311 -6.38 -10.60 -10.18
N PHE A 312 -7.63 -11.04 -10.31
CA PHE A 312 -8.08 -12.35 -9.88
C PHE A 312 -7.28 -13.51 -10.54
N ASP A 313 -7.08 -13.46 -11.85
CA ASP A 313 -6.25 -14.43 -12.58
C ASP A 313 -4.80 -14.40 -12.08
N LEU A 314 -4.24 -13.20 -11.87
CA LEU A 314 -2.89 -13.05 -11.30
C LEU A 314 -2.76 -13.71 -9.93
N VAL A 315 -3.65 -13.39 -8.97
CA VAL A 315 -3.50 -13.88 -7.59
C VAL A 315 -3.81 -15.37 -7.45
N THR A 316 -4.60 -15.95 -8.35
CA THR A 316 -4.94 -17.38 -8.32
C THR A 316 -3.95 -18.26 -9.09
N THR A 317 -3.12 -17.68 -9.97
CA THR A 317 -2.20 -18.47 -10.82
C THR A 317 -0.73 -18.25 -10.51
N HIS A 318 -0.32 -17.06 -10.07
CA HIS A 318 1.09 -16.75 -9.80
C HIS A 318 1.57 -17.40 -8.49
N LYS A 319 2.74 -18.07 -8.53
CA LYS A 319 3.32 -18.82 -7.40
C LYS A 319 3.39 -18.01 -6.10
N LEU A 320 3.85 -16.76 -6.19
CA LEU A 320 4.01 -15.85 -5.06
C LEU A 320 2.68 -15.60 -4.31
N PHE A 321 1.57 -15.44 -5.03
CA PHE A 321 0.27 -15.21 -4.40
C PHE A 321 -0.28 -16.48 -3.77
N LYS A 322 -0.08 -17.66 -4.40
CA LYS A 322 -0.45 -18.95 -3.81
C LYS A 322 0.28 -19.22 -2.49
N ASN A 323 1.55 -18.80 -2.41
CA ASN A 323 2.41 -18.99 -1.24
C ASN A 323 2.56 -17.69 -0.42
N CYS A 324 1.60 -16.75 -0.49
CA CYS A 324 1.73 -15.41 0.12
C CYS A 324 1.92 -15.41 1.66
N ARG A 325 1.65 -16.53 2.34
CA ARG A 325 1.95 -16.69 3.77
C ARG A 325 3.44 -16.92 4.05
N TYR A 326 4.19 -17.38 3.05
CA TYR A 326 5.58 -17.79 3.16
C TYR A 326 6.47 -16.94 2.24
N PHE A 327 6.71 -15.69 2.66
CA PHE A 327 7.57 -14.75 1.91
C PHE A 327 8.97 -15.30 1.63
N PHE A 328 9.45 -16.27 2.43
CA PHE A 328 10.82 -16.75 2.38
C PHE A 328 10.96 -18.20 1.89
N SER A 329 9.87 -18.86 1.51
CA SER A 329 9.96 -20.19 0.93
C SER A 329 10.28 -20.07 -0.56
N ASP A 330 11.49 -20.47 -0.95
CA ASP A 330 11.86 -20.73 -2.34
C ASP A 330 11.35 -22.11 -2.82
N LYS A 331 10.55 -22.82 -2.01
CA LYS A 331 10.00 -24.15 -2.31
C LYS A 331 8.50 -24.12 -2.48
#